data_AF-A0A7V9U879-F1
#
_entry.id   AF-A0A7V9U879-F1
#
_cell.length_a   1.000
_cell.length_b   1.000
_cell.length_c   1.000
_cell.angle_alpha   90.00
_cell.angle_beta   90.00
_cell.angle_gamma   90.00
#
_symmetry.space_group_name_H-M   'P 1'
#
loop_
_entity.id
_entity.type
_entity.pdbx_description
1 polymer ?
#
loop_
_entity_poly.entity_id
_entity_poly.type
_entity_poly.pdbx_seq_one_letter_code
_entity_poly.pdbx_strand_id
1 'polypeptide(L)' 'MTDKIAAQVSTALGTRNENGMSTAEYAVGTVSACGFAGVLYKILTSDFGEGLLESVLDKVIGLLPF' A
#
# COMPACT_ATOMS: atom_id res chain seq x y z
N MET A 1 10.92 -28.37 -37.36
CA MET A 1 11.11 -26.90 -37.45
C MET A 1 10.03 -26.18 -36.63
N THR A 2 8.78 -26.63 -36.72
CA THR A 2 7.62 -26.18 -35.94
C THR A 2 7.77 -26.31 -34.42
N ASP A 3 8.37 -27.41 -33.91
CA ASP A 3 8.55 -27.63 -32.47
C ASP A 3 9.46 -26.60 -31.81
N LYS A 4 10.48 -26.14 -32.53
CA LYS A 4 11.39 -25.10 -32.05
C LYS A 4 10.67 -23.77 -31.89
N ILE A 5 9.74 -23.45 -32.80
CA ILE A 5 8.96 -22.21 -32.73
C ILE A 5 7.97 -22.29 -31.56
N ALA A 6 7.28 -23.41 -31.37
CA ALA A 6 6.38 -23.61 -30.23
C ALA A 6 7.13 -23.47 -28.89
N ALA A 7 8.32 -24.06 -28.78
CA ALA A 7 9.16 -23.93 -27.58
C ALA A 7 9.62 -22.48 -27.34
N GLN A 8 10.08 -21.78 -28.40
CA GLN A 8 10.53 -20.39 -28.26
C GLN A 8 9.40 -19.43 -27.90
N VAL A 9 8.18 -19.65 -28.40
CA VAL A 9 7.00 -18.86 -28.05
C VAL A 9 6.63 -19.06 -26.57
N SER A 10 6.61 -20.31 -26.07
CA SER A 10 6.34 -20.59 -24.66
C SER A 10 7.35 -19.96 -23.71
N THR A 11 8.64 -20.01 -24.04
CA THR A 11 9.70 -19.36 -23.24
C THR A 11 9.61 -17.83 -23.30
N ALA A 12 9.29 -17.26 -24.46
CA ALA A 12 9.12 -15.81 -24.62
C ALA A 12 7.89 -15.26 -23.88
N LEU A 13 6.83 -16.07 -23.75
CA LEU A 13 5.64 -15.72 -22.98
C LEU A 13 5.91 -15.81 -21.47
N GLY A 14 6.62 -16.83 -21.00
CA GLY A 14 7.01 -16.98 -19.60
C GLY A 14 7.86 -15.81 -19.09
N THR A 15 8.90 -15.46 -19.85
CA THR A 15 9.80 -14.33 -19.53
C THR A 15 9.08 -12.99 -19.44
N ARG A 16 8.06 -12.72 -20.28
CA ARG A 16 7.23 -11.50 -20.15
C ARG A 16 6.39 -11.50 -18.87
N ASN A 17 5.84 -12.65 -18.50
CA ASN A 17 5.02 -12.79 -17.29
C ASN A 17 5.88 -12.58 -16.02
N GLU A 18 7.08 -13.12 -16.00
CA GLU A 18 8.06 -12.95 -14.91
C GLU A 18 8.50 -11.49 -14.76
N ASN A 19 8.81 -10.81 -15.88
CA ASN A 19 9.18 -9.39 -15.86
C ASN A 19 8.03 -8.46 -15.40
N GLY A 20 6.79 -8.81 -15.75
CA GLY A 20 5.60 -8.08 -15.32
C GLY A 20 5.26 -8.29 -13.84
N MET A 21 5.55 -9.49 -13.30
CA MET A 21 5.30 -9.85 -11.91
C MET A 21 6.08 -8.95 -10.95
N SER A 22 7.38 -8.75 -11.17
CA SER A 22 8.19 -7.88 -10.29
C SER A 22 7.76 -6.42 -10.31
N THR A 23 7.32 -5.89 -11.47
CA THR A 23 6.82 -4.50 -11.54
C THR A 23 5.47 -4.35 -10.83
N ALA A 24 4.61 -5.37 -10.92
CA ALA A 24 3.32 -5.39 -10.23
C ALA A 24 3.48 -5.43 -8.70
N GLU A 25 4.49 -6.14 -8.18
CA GLU A 25 4.82 -6.19 -6.74
C GLU A 25 5.19 -4.81 -6.17
N TYR A 26 6.00 -4.04 -6.90
CA TYR A 26 6.33 -2.68 -6.50
C TYR A 26 5.10 -1.75 -6.58
N ALA A 27 4.30 -1.85 -7.64
CA ALA A 27 3.11 -1.03 -7.81
C ALA A 27 2.06 -1.32 -6.71
N VAL A 28 1.80 -2.59 -6.40
CA VAL A 28 0.85 -2.96 -5.34
C VAL A 28 1.35 -2.51 -3.97
N GLY A 29 2.67 -2.48 -3.73
CA GLY A 29 3.24 -1.95 -2.49
C GLY A 29 2.83 -0.50 -2.23
N THR A 30 3.01 0.38 -3.22
CA THR A 30 2.60 1.80 -3.10
C THR A 30 1.08 1.96 -3.00
N VAL A 31 0.31 1.24 -3.83
CA VAL A 31 -1.16 1.33 -3.82
C VAL A 31 -1.73 0.86 -2.47
N SER A 32 -1.17 -0.22 -1.91
CA SER A 32 -1.59 -0.73 -0.59
C SER A 32 -1.29 0.28 0.52
N ALA A 33 -0.11 0.90 0.49
CA ALA A 33 0.26 1.94 1.45
C ALA A 33 -0.66 3.16 1.35
N CYS A 34 -0.96 3.65 0.14
CA CYS A 34 -1.91 4.75 -0.07
C CYS A 34 -3.33 4.38 0.39
N GLY A 35 -3.78 3.16 0.11
CA GLY A 35 -5.08 2.66 0.58
C GLY A 35 -5.17 2.64 2.11
N PHE A 36 -4.15 2.11 2.77
CA PHE A 36 -4.08 2.11 4.24
C PHE A 36 -4.03 3.53 4.83
N ALA A 37 -3.25 4.44 4.24
CA ALA A 37 -3.22 5.85 4.64
C ALA A 37 -4.61 6.51 4.51
N GLY A 38 -5.37 6.19 3.46
CA GLY A 38 -6.75 6.65 3.29
C GLY A 38 -7.69 6.14 4.39
N VAL A 39 -7.56 4.87 4.79
CA VAL A 39 -8.32 4.31 5.92
C VAL A 39 -7.95 5.02 7.22
N LEU A 40 -6.66 5.19 7.52
CA LEU A 40 -6.20 5.91 8.71
C LEU A 40 -6.71 7.35 8.74
N TYR A 41 -6.67 8.05 7.60
CA TYR A 41 -7.21 9.41 7.49
C TYR A 41 -8.71 9.45 7.82
N LYS A 42 -9.48 8.50 7.30
CA LYS A 42 -10.92 8.40 7.61
C LYS A 42 -11.19 8.10 9.08
N ILE A 43 -10.38 7.25 9.71
CA ILE A 43 -10.47 6.98 11.16
C ILE A 43 -10.14 8.24 11.96
N LEU A 44 -9.03 8.92 11.63
CA LEU A 44 -8.59 10.11 12.34
C LEU A 44 -9.57 11.29 12.20
N THR A 45 -10.22 11.43 11.04
CA THR A 45 -11.21 12.48 10.76
C THR A 45 -12.64 12.03 11.09
N SER A 46 -12.81 10.94 11.84
CA SER A 46 -14.11 10.54 12.38
C SER A 46 -14.29 11.05 13.80
N ASP A 47 -15.52 11.04 14.32
CA ASP A 47 -15.80 11.44 15.70
C ASP A 47 -14.93 10.70 16.74
N PHE A 48 -14.64 9.42 16.48
CA PHE A 48 -13.73 8.63 17.31
C PHE A 48 -12.28 9.15 17.29
N GLY A 49 -11.79 9.49 16.09
CA GLY A 49 -10.43 9.99 15.91
C GLY A 49 -10.24 11.38 16.49
N GLU A 50 -11.23 12.26 16.32
CA GLU A 50 -11.25 13.60 16.90
C GLU A 50 -11.22 13.53 18.43
N GLY A 51 -12.11 12.75 19.04
CA GLY A 51 -12.14 12.58 20.50
C GLY A 51 -10.85 11.95 21.07
N LEU A 52 -10.22 11.03 20.34
CA LEU A 52 -8.91 10.48 20.73
C LEU A 52 -7.82 11.56 20.70
N LEU A 53 -7.80 12.39 19.65
CA LEU A 53 -6.81 13.45 19.50
C LEU A 53 -6.99 14.53 20.57
N GLU A 54 -8.22 14.97 20.82
CA GLU A 54 -8.57 15.89 21.92
C GLU A 54 -8.11 15.33 23.27
N SER A 55 -8.40 14.06 23.56
CA SER A 55 -8.00 13.42 24.82
C SER A 55 -6.48 13.42 25.03
N VAL A 56 -5.70 13.17 23.97
CA VAL A 56 -4.24 13.20 24.02
C VAL A 56 -3.74 14.63 24.20
N LEU A 57 -4.31 15.60 23.47
CA LEU A 57 -3.94 17.00 23.58
C LEU A 57 -4.22 17.55 24.98
N ASP A 58 -5.40 17.28 25.55
CA ASP A 58 -5.77 17.67 26.91
C ASP A 58 -4.80 17.10 27.95
N LYS A 59 -4.41 15.84 27.79
CA LYS A 59 -3.43 15.19 28.66
C LYS A 59 -2.06 15.87 28.59
N VAL A 60 -1.60 16.20 27.39
CA VAL A 60 -0.31 16.86 27.15
C VAL A 60 -0.32 18.28 27.68
N ILE A 61 -1.39 19.04 27.42
CA ILE A 61 -1.53 20.42 27.90
C ILE A 61 -1.59 20.43 29.43
N GLY A 62 -2.33 19.52 30.06
CA GLY A 62 -2.41 19.42 31.52
C GLY A 62 -1.09 19.01 32.21
N LEU A 63 -0.10 18.53 31.46
CA LEU A 63 1.24 18.21 31.97
C LEU A 63 2.22 19.40 31.90
N LEU A 64 1.88 20.46 31.17
CA LEU A 64 2.75 21.63 30.99
C LEU A 64 2.59 22.60 32.19
N PRO A 65 3.70 23.07 32.79
CA PRO A 65 3.67 23.92 33.98
C PRO A 65 3.61 25.41 33.61
N PHE A 66 2.50 25.85 33.00
CA PHE A 66 2.22 27.27 32.80
C PHE A 66 0.80 27.63 33.26
#